data_AF-A0A369GKS7-F1
#
_entry.id   AF-A0A369GKS7-F1
#
_cell.length_a   1.000
_cell.length_b   1.000
_cell.length_c   1.000
_cell.angle_alpha   90.00
_cell.angle_beta   90.00
_cell.angle_gamma   90.00
#
_symmetry.space_group_name_H-M   'P 1'
#
loop_
_entity.id
_entity.type
_entity.pdbx_description
1 polymer ?
#
loop_
_entity_poly.entity_id
_entity_poly.type
_entity_poly.pdbx_seq_one_letter_code
_entity_poly.pdbx_strand_id
1 'polypeptide(L)'
;MLSLGRLLIFFPLLLRLASGEAEEDGSCEASPSPPLSASPASSPSSSSASSKSSSSSFPNFITILESLGVAKECEAENKECSNSTVVARQLEASWEKFNITCRQEAACLTGLMLLESGNATFKRNKFPGVPGQGTCNMQMCPFNLKWAQDLAKEESADGKGTSQLAKYADVQTLECSAKGCKDAEKCDEVLTDVLKTDKGNLFTPAWFYATQCNKTEIKEGLKNDVKFCPDYLTECVGTNGTDEERTRRNQKVFEAFDVVGKTTCVPL
;
A
#
# COMPACT_ATOMS: atom_id res chain seq x y z
N MET A 1 34.28 21.94 16.68
CA MET A 1 33.21 22.75 16.06
C MET A 1 33.26 22.54 14.56
N LEU A 2 32.25 21.93 13.97
CA LEU A 2 31.99 21.94 12.53
C LEU A 2 30.51 21.58 12.34
N SER A 3 29.77 22.47 11.69
CA SER A 3 28.30 22.39 11.56
C SER A 3 27.94 21.80 10.21
N LEU A 4 27.16 20.71 10.20
CA LEU A 4 26.54 20.18 9.00
C LEU A 4 25.08 20.64 8.96
N GLY A 5 24.82 21.70 8.19
CA GLY A 5 23.46 22.16 7.93
C GLY A 5 22.70 21.17 7.04
N ARG A 6 21.58 20.62 7.54
CA ARG A 6 20.64 19.89 6.70
C ARG A 6 19.79 20.86 5.89
N LEU A 7 19.74 20.61 4.58
CA LEU A 7 19.07 21.44 3.58
C LEU A 7 17.53 21.40 3.77
N LEU A 8 16.89 22.56 3.82
CA LEU A 8 15.44 22.69 3.95
C LEU A 8 14.74 22.38 2.62
N ILE A 9 13.85 21.39 2.61
CA ILE A 9 13.07 21.03 1.41
C ILE A 9 11.91 22.01 1.23
N PHE A 10 11.95 22.73 0.11
CA PHE A 10 10.84 23.54 -0.41
C PHE A 10 9.97 22.67 -1.33
N PHE A 11 8.68 22.55 -1.00
CA PHE A 11 7.65 22.08 -1.93
C PHE A 11 6.94 23.31 -2.52
N PRO A 12 6.90 23.49 -3.85
CA PRO A 12 6.05 24.49 -4.48
C PRO A 12 4.60 24.00 -4.53
N LEU A 13 3.68 24.77 -3.93
CA LEU A 13 2.25 24.51 -3.97
C LEU A 13 1.68 24.91 -5.34
N LEU A 14 1.42 23.94 -6.21
CA LEU A 14 0.84 24.17 -7.53
C LEU A 14 -0.69 24.21 -7.46
N LEU A 15 -1.23 25.42 -7.30
CA LEU A 15 -2.67 25.68 -7.28
C LEU A 15 -3.24 25.55 -8.71
N ARG A 16 -4.01 24.49 -8.99
CA ARG A 16 -4.80 24.37 -10.23
C ARG A 16 -6.25 24.77 -9.96
N LEU A 17 -6.65 25.92 -10.51
CA LEU A 17 -8.05 26.31 -10.69
C LEU A 17 -8.67 25.50 -11.83
N ALA A 18 -9.91 25.07 -11.67
CA ALA A 18 -10.73 24.48 -12.74
C ALA A 18 -12.16 25.06 -12.68
N SER A 19 -12.55 25.74 -13.75
CA SER A 19 -13.96 25.96 -14.13
C SER A 19 -14.42 24.71 -14.93
N GLY A 20 -15.65 24.20 -14.86
CA GLY A 20 -16.93 24.83 -15.25
C GLY A 20 -17.07 24.83 -16.78
N GLU A 21 -18.14 24.37 -17.45
CA GLU A 21 -19.48 23.83 -17.07
C GLU A 21 -20.09 23.05 -18.29
N ALA A 22 -21.30 22.47 -18.13
CA ALA A 22 -22.23 21.94 -19.16
C ALA A 22 -21.90 20.55 -19.80
N GLU A 23 -22.83 19.74 -20.33
CA GLU A 23 -24.24 19.94 -20.76
C GLU A 23 -25.23 18.81 -20.35
N GLU A 24 -26.53 19.09 -20.52
CA GLU A 24 -27.72 18.19 -20.46
C GLU A 24 -28.22 17.91 -21.92
N ASP A 25 -29.05 16.93 -22.32
CA ASP A 25 -29.86 15.85 -21.71
C ASP A 25 -29.94 14.67 -22.74
N GLY A 26 -30.54 13.52 -22.39
CA GLY A 26 -30.79 12.43 -23.36
C GLY A 26 -31.80 11.37 -22.89
N SER A 27 -33.07 11.55 -23.26
CA SER A 27 -34.23 10.76 -22.80
C SER A 27 -34.50 9.42 -23.51
N CYS A 28 -35.42 8.63 -22.93
CA CYS A 28 -36.12 7.46 -23.48
C CYS A 28 -35.27 6.18 -23.76
N GLU A 29 -35.79 4.94 -23.72
CA GLU A 29 -37.17 4.45 -23.54
C GLU A 29 -37.12 3.00 -22.97
N ALA A 30 -38.18 2.53 -22.30
CA ALA A 30 -38.28 1.16 -21.81
C ALA A 30 -39.42 0.39 -22.52
N SER A 31 -39.17 -0.86 -22.92
CA SER A 31 -40.24 -1.79 -23.34
C SER A 31 -39.87 -3.26 -23.08
N PRO A 32 -40.83 -4.11 -22.68
CA PRO A 32 -40.58 -5.50 -22.28
C PRO A 32 -40.89 -6.53 -23.38
N SER A 33 -40.38 -7.76 -23.24
CA SER A 33 -40.94 -8.97 -23.88
C SER A 33 -40.54 -10.25 -23.11
N PRO A 34 -41.27 -11.39 -23.27
CA PRO A 34 -41.37 -12.42 -22.24
C PRO A 34 -40.69 -13.77 -22.67
N PRO A 35 -41.09 -15.00 -22.26
CA PRO A 35 -40.18 -15.85 -21.49
C PRO A 35 -39.86 -17.25 -22.10
N LEU A 36 -38.86 -17.93 -21.48
CA LEU A 36 -38.67 -19.38 -21.36
C LEU A 36 -38.74 -20.30 -22.61
N SER A 37 -37.64 -21.02 -22.91
CA SER A 37 -37.66 -22.50 -23.04
C SER A 37 -36.30 -23.20 -23.19
N ALA A 38 -36.19 -24.32 -22.47
CA ALA A 38 -35.48 -25.58 -22.77
C ALA A 38 -33.97 -25.65 -23.11
N SER A 39 -33.24 -26.40 -22.28
CA SER A 39 -32.03 -27.17 -22.66
C SER A 39 -32.43 -28.51 -23.33
N PRO A 40 -31.49 -29.25 -23.96
CA PRO A 40 -30.70 -30.23 -23.21
C PRO A 40 -29.22 -30.40 -23.64
N ALA A 41 -28.52 -31.28 -22.93
CA ALA A 41 -27.07 -31.44 -22.89
C ALA A 41 -26.40 -32.14 -24.10
N SER A 42 -25.08 -31.95 -24.24
CA SER A 42 -24.11 -33.02 -24.56
C SER A 42 -22.66 -32.59 -24.26
N SER A 43 -21.92 -33.46 -23.57
CA SER A 43 -20.43 -33.51 -23.50
C SER A 43 -19.97 -34.78 -24.25
N PRO A 44 -18.66 -35.12 -24.38
CA PRO A 44 -17.43 -34.41 -24.00
C PRO A 44 -16.41 -34.31 -25.16
N SER A 45 -15.28 -33.63 -24.93
CA SER A 45 -14.01 -33.93 -25.63
C SER A 45 -12.81 -33.53 -24.78
N SER A 46 -12.08 -34.53 -24.31
CA SER A 46 -10.91 -34.37 -23.45
C SER A 46 -9.66 -34.12 -24.28
N SER A 47 -9.24 -32.85 -24.39
CA SER A 47 -7.92 -32.50 -24.93
C SER A 47 -6.94 -32.27 -23.78
N SER A 48 -6.20 -33.33 -23.41
CA SER A 48 -5.17 -33.29 -22.39
C SER A 48 -3.94 -32.47 -22.84
N ALA A 49 -4.06 -31.14 -22.80
CA ALA A 49 -2.93 -30.24 -22.91
C ALA A 49 -2.04 -30.39 -21.66
N SER A 50 -0.92 -31.09 -21.80
CA SER A 50 0.10 -31.19 -20.75
C SER A 50 0.78 -29.84 -20.55
N SER A 51 0.20 -29.01 -19.68
CA SER A 51 0.86 -27.82 -19.17
C SER A 51 2.09 -28.25 -18.35
N LYS A 52 3.28 -28.05 -18.92
CA LYS A 52 4.51 -28.07 -18.14
C LYS A 52 4.45 -26.87 -17.19
N SER A 53 3.97 -27.11 -15.98
CA SER A 53 4.06 -26.15 -14.88
C SER A 53 5.53 -26.00 -14.48
N SER A 54 6.23 -25.09 -15.15
CA SER A 54 7.42 -24.47 -14.60
C SER A 54 6.99 -23.61 -13.42
N SER A 55 6.67 -24.25 -12.30
CA SER A 55 6.37 -23.58 -11.04
C SER A 55 7.66 -22.93 -10.54
N SER A 56 7.87 -21.68 -10.96
CA SER A 56 8.77 -20.74 -10.30
C SER A 56 8.19 -20.41 -8.93
N SER A 57 8.18 -21.40 -8.03
CA SER A 57 7.67 -21.25 -6.67
C SER A 57 8.28 -19.99 -6.08
N PHE A 58 7.44 -19.07 -5.62
CA PHE A 58 7.92 -17.98 -4.79
C PHE A 58 8.68 -18.61 -3.62
N PRO A 59 9.88 -18.13 -3.26
CA PRO A 59 10.54 -18.60 -2.06
C PRO A 59 9.64 -18.30 -0.86
N ASN A 60 9.77 -19.09 0.22
CA ASN A 60 8.99 -18.87 1.42
C ASN A 60 9.16 -17.42 1.91
N PHE A 61 8.08 -16.64 1.90
CA PHE A 61 8.15 -15.20 2.10
C PHE A 61 8.58 -14.82 3.53
N ILE A 62 8.28 -15.66 4.51
CA ILE A 62 8.79 -15.52 5.90
C ILE A 62 10.32 -15.56 5.86
N THR A 63 10.92 -16.53 5.16
CA THR A 63 12.38 -16.64 5.01
C THR A 63 13.01 -15.47 4.24
N ILE A 64 12.32 -14.95 3.22
CA ILE A 64 12.73 -13.71 2.52
C ILE A 64 12.80 -12.56 3.53
N LEU A 65 11.73 -12.30 4.29
CA LEU A 65 11.66 -11.20 5.24
C LEU A 65 12.72 -11.32 6.35
N GLU A 66 12.98 -12.54 6.84
CA GLU A 66 14.05 -12.80 7.81
C GLU A 66 15.44 -12.50 7.24
N SER A 67 15.70 -12.86 5.97
CA SER A 67 16.97 -12.52 5.29
C SER A 67 17.16 -11.01 5.09
N LEU A 68 16.05 -10.27 5.00
CA LEU A 68 16.00 -8.81 4.91
C LEU A 68 16.03 -8.11 6.30
N GLY A 69 16.09 -8.89 7.38
CA GLY A 69 16.25 -8.41 8.75
C GLY A 69 14.96 -8.11 9.51
N VAL A 70 13.79 -8.62 9.07
CA VAL A 70 12.59 -8.67 9.92
C VAL A 70 12.81 -9.71 11.01
N ALA A 71 12.48 -9.37 12.25
CA ALA A 71 12.71 -10.24 13.39
C ALA A 71 11.82 -11.49 13.34
N LYS A 72 12.37 -12.66 13.72
CA LYS A 72 11.59 -13.91 13.89
C LYS A 72 10.65 -13.83 15.09
N GLU A 73 11.14 -13.17 16.14
CA GLU A 73 10.44 -12.91 17.39
C GLU A 73 10.70 -11.46 17.77
N CYS A 74 9.69 -10.79 18.32
CA CYS A 74 9.81 -9.42 18.79
C CYS A 74 10.30 -9.39 20.24
N GLU A 75 11.12 -8.41 20.59
CA GLU A 75 11.48 -8.13 21.99
C GLU A 75 10.21 -7.82 22.79
N ALA A 76 10.05 -8.43 23.97
CA ALA A 76 8.83 -8.33 24.78
C ALA A 76 8.46 -6.88 25.19
N GLU A 77 9.46 -6.02 25.31
CA GLU A 77 9.29 -4.59 25.61
C GLU A 77 8.71 -3.80 24.41
N ASN A 78 9.00 -4.24 23.18
CA ASN A 78 8.60 -3.51 21.96
C ASN A 78 7.22 -3.94 21.45
N LYS A 79 6.19 -3.28 22.01
CA LYS A 79 4.78 -3.43 21.63
C LYS A 79 4.43 -2.97 20.20
N GLU A 80 5.34 -2.30 19.49
CA GLU A 80 5.12 -1.91 18.09
C GLU A 80 5.63 -2.95 17.08
N CYS A 81 6.58 -3.81 17.46
CA CYS A 81 7.17 -4.78 16.54
C CYS A 81 6.14 -5.78 15.98
N SER A 82 6.30 -6.16 14.71
CA SER A 82 5.61 -7.29 14.08
C SER A 82 6.66 -8.25 13.47
N ASN A 83 6.56 -9.54 13.80
CA ASN A 83 7.53 -10.54 13.36
C ASN A 83 7.33 -11.01 11.91
N SER A 84 8.31 -11.74 11.37
CA SER A 84 8.32 -12.27 9.99
C SER A 84 7.05 -13.02 9.60
N THR A 85 6.48 -13.81 10.52
CA THR A 85 5.25 -14.58 10.29
C THR A 85 4.00 -13.71 10.20
N VAL A 86 3.89 -12.68 11.04
CA VAL A 86 2.78 -11.70 10.99
C VAL A 86 2.91 -10.84 9.74
N VAL A 87 4.11 -10.32 9.47
CA VAL A 87 4.38 -9.43 8.33
C VAL A 87 4.12 -10.14 7.00
N ALA A 88 4.61 -11.37 6.80
CA ALA A 88 4.37 -12.15 5.58
C ALA A 88 2.87 -12.30 5.29
N ARG A 89 2.13 -12.88 6.25
CA ARG A 89 0.70 -13.16 6.12
C ARG A 89 -0.13 -11.91 5.79
N GLN A 90 0.18 -10.78 6.44
CA GLN A 90 -0.58 -9.55 6.27
C GLN A 90 -0.22 -8.86 4.95
N LEU A 91 1.04 -8.89 4.52
CA LEU A 91 1.44 -8.37 3.21
C LEU A 91 0.83 -9.20 2.07
N GLU A 92 0.90 -10.54 2.14
CA GLU A 92 0.27 -11.44 1.16
C GLU A 92 -1.23 -11.18 1.02
N ALA A 93 -1.96 -11.11 2.15
CA ALA A 93 -3.39 -10.78 2.16
C ALA A 93 -3.67 -9.35 1.65
N SER A 94 -2.75 -8.40 1.86
CA SER A 94 -2.87 -7.05 1.29
C SER A 94 -2.67 -7.03 -0.23
N TRP A 95 -1.75 -7.85 -0.74
CA TRP A 95 -1.46 -7.95 -2.17
C TRP A 95 -2.67 -8.53 -2.93
N GLU A 96 -3.25 -9.60 -2.40
CA GLU A 96 -4.50 -10.17 -2.91
C GLU A 96 -5.63 -9.13 -2.91
N LYS A 97 -5.89 -8.49 -1.76
CA LYS A 97 -6.97 -7.49 -1.62
C LYS A 97 -6.83 -6.31 -2.60
N PHE A 98 -5.61 -5.86 -2.87
CA PHE A 98 -5.33 -4.68 -3.69
C PHE A 98 -4.86 -5.01 -5.12
N ASN A 99 -4.99 -6.27 -5.55
CA ASN A 99 -4.62 -6.75 -6.88
C ASN A 99 -3.16 -6.41 -7.26
N ILE A 100 -2.26 -6.55 -6.29
CA ILE A 100 -0.80 -6.56 -6.51
C ILE A 100 -0.46 -7.98 -6.94
N THR A 101 -0.04 -8.17 -8.18
CA THR A 101 0.13 -9.52 -8.77
C THR A 101 1.54 -9.79 -9.27
N CYS A 102 2.36 -8.76 -9.41
CA CYS A 102 3.75 -8.88 -9.84
C CYS A 102 4.72 -8.75 -8.66
N ARG A 103 5.71 -9.63 -8.59
CA ARG A 103 6.79 -9.58 -7.60
C ARG A 103 7.54 -8.25 -7.60
N GLN A 104 7.64 -7.59 -8.76
CA GLN A 104 8.26 -6.27 -8.88
C GLN A 104 7.54 -5.21 -8.01
N GLU A 105 6.20 -5.17 -8.07
CA GLU A 105 5.38 -4.28 -7.25
C GLU A 105 5.56 -4.62 -5.77
N ALA A 106 5.35 -5.89 -5.43
CA ALA A 106 5.45 -6.40 -4.06
C ALA A 106 6.84 -6.14 -3.43
N ALA A 107 7.92 -6.28 -4.20
CA ALA A 107 9.29 -6.00 -3.77
C ALA A 107 9.51 -4.50 -3.52
N CYS A 108 9.01 -3.62 -4.39
CA CYS A 108 9.11 -2.17 -4.19
C CYS A 108 8.33 -1.71 -2.94
N LEU A 109 7.11 -2.22 -2.75
CA LEU A 109 6.28 -1.92 -1.58
C LEU A 109 6.89 -2.48 -0.28
N THR A 110 7.49 -3.66 -0.35
CA THR A 110 8.25 -4.25 0.78
C THR A 110 9.52 -3.45 1.09
N GLY A 111 10.25 -2.98 0.07
CA GLY A 111 11.43 -2.11 0.23
C GLY A 111 11.12 -0.79 0.93
N LEU A 112 10.04 -0.13 0.52
CA LEU A 112 9.49 1.04 1.21
C LEU A 112 9.16 0.70 2.67
N MET A 113 8.34 -0.33 2.90
CA MET A 113 7.92 -0.73 4.24
C MET A 113 9.11 -0.97 5.17
N LEU A 114 10.07 -1.81 4.74
CA LEU A 114 11.20 -2.19 5.56
C LEU A 114 12.13 -1.01 5.91
N LEU A 115 12.16 0.05 5.08
CA LEU A 115 12.88 1.26 5.43
C LEU A 115 12.14 2.05 6.51
N GLU A 116 10.90 2.42 6.21
CA GLU A 116 10.11 3.38 6.98
C GLU A 116 9.77 2.85 8.39
N SER A 117 9.51 1.55 8.51
CA SER A 117 9.20 0.89 9.79
C SER A 117 10.43 0.35 10.54
N GLY A 118 11.64 0.50 10.00
CA GLY A 118 12.84 -0.14 10.54
C GLY A 118 12.70 -1.66 10.61
N ASN A 119 12.44 -2.32 9.48
CA ASN A 119 12.16 -3.75 9.37
C ASN A 119 10.94 -4.23 10.20
N ALA A 120 9.83 -3.48 10.18
CA ALA A 120 8.61 -3.73 10.97
C ALA A 120 8.80 -3.67 12.51
N THR A 121 9.87 -3.02 12.98
CA THR A 121 10.14 -2.77 14.41
C THR A 121 9.28 -1.65 14.98
N PHE A 122 8.89 -0.68 14.15
CA PHE A 122 8.14 0.51 14.56
C PHE A 122 6.89 0.74 13.70
N LYS A 123 5.83 1.23 14.35
CA LYS A 123 4.53 1.57 13.73
C LYS A 123 4.24 3.07 13.79
N ARG A 124 5.03 3.84 14.54
CA ARG A 124 4.93 5.30 14.68
C ARG A 124 6.27 5.97 14.43
N ASN A 125 6.28 7.16 13.85
CA ASN A 125 7.49 7.97 13.76
C ASN A 125 7.98 8.34 15.18
N LYS A 126 9.27 8.13 15.47
CA LYS A 126 9.86 8.30 16.80
C LYS A 126 10.55 9.66 17.02
N PHE A 127 11.43 10.11 16.11
CA PHE A 127 12.15 11.38 16.32
C PHE A 127 12.78 11.97 15.03
N PRO A 128 12.61 13.27 14.74
CA PRO A 128 11.58 14.16 15.29
C PRO A 128 10.21 13.74 14.72
N GLY A 129 9.34 13.23 15.60
CA GLY A 129 8.04 12.69 15.19
C GLY A 129 7.11 13.77 14.63
N VAL A 130 6.31 13.42 13.62
CA VAL A 130 5.15 14.21 13.21
C VAL A 130 3.88 13.54 13.76
N PRO A 131 2.96 14.28 14.43
CA PRO A 131 1.73 13.69 14.96
C PRO A 131 0.91 12.98 13.88
N GLY A 132 0.39 11.81 14.22
CA GLY A 132 -0.32 10.93 13.29
C GLY A 132 0.51 10.41 12.12
N GLN A 133 1.84 10.52 12.12
CA GLN A 133 2.71 9.83 11.16
C GLN A 133 3.12 8.46 11.68
N GLY A 134 2.84 7.43 10.87
CA GLY A 134 3.03 6.03 11.25
C GLY A 134 2.53 5.08 10.18
N THR A 135 2.12 3.88 10.59
CA THR A 135 1.92 2.69 9.74
C THR A 135 3.23 2.19 9.13
N CYS A 136 3.22 1.01 8.52
CA CYS A 136 4.47 0.35 8.15
C CYS A 136 5.24 1.05 7.00
N ASN A 137 4.60 1.99 6.29
CA ASN A 137 5.19 2.87 5.27
C ASN A 137 5.23 4.37 5.68
N MET A 138 5.15 4.69 6.99
CA MET A 138 5.26 6.05 7.57
C MET A 138 4.40 7.12 6.87
N GLN A 139 3.16 6.75 6.59
CA GLN A 139 2.13 7.63 6.04
C GLN A 139 1.86 8.82 6.96
N MET A 140 1.65 9.99 6.33
CA MET A 140 1.21 11.21 7.01
C MET A 140 -0.26 11.14 7.44
N CYS A 141 -0.62 11.89 8.47
CA CYS A 141 -1.97 11.96 9.03
C CYS A 141 -3.13 12.03 8.00
N PRO A 142 -3.08 12.85 6.93
CA PRO A 142 -4.16 12.89 5.93
C PRO A 142 -4.41 11.54 5.22
N PHE A 143 -3.38 10.71 5.04
CA PHE A 143 -3.53 9.37 4.46
C PHE A 143 -4.01 8.36 5.49
N ASN A 144 -3.57 8.47 6.74
CA ASN A 144 -4.08 7.63 7.84
C ASN A 144 -5.57 7.89 8.12
N LEU A 145 -6.05 9.13 7.93
CA LEU A 145 -7.47 9.45 7.96
C LEU A 145 -8.26 8.74 6.85
N LYS A 146 -7.83 8.88 5.59
CA LYS A 146 -8.48 8.18 4.45
C LYS A 146 -8.49 6.67 4.65
N TRP A 147 -7.39 6.10 5.15
CA TRP A 147 -7.29 4.68 5.42
C TRP A 147 -8.22 4.23 6.56
N ALA A 148 -8.34 5.02 7.63
CA ALA A 148 -9.32 4.78 8.69
C ALA A 148 -10.76 4.78 8.15
N GLN A 149 -11.09 5.70 7.23
CA GLN A 149 -12.40 5.78 6.59
C GLN A 149 -12.67 4.58 5.67
N ASP A 150 -11.69 4.12 4.90
CA ASP A 150 -11.85 2.94 4.04
C ASP A 150 -12.01 1.65 4.85
N LEU A 151 -11.24 1.51 5.94
CA LEU A 151 -11.43 0.43 6.92
C LEU A 151 -12.83 0.47 7.55
N ALA A 152 -13.33 1.66 7.92
CA ALA A 152 -14.66 1.81 8.51
C ALA A 152 -15.78 1.36 7.56
N LYS A 153 -15.67 1.69 6.26
CA LYS A 153 -16.62 1.26 5.22
C LYS A 153 -16.61 -0.27 5.07
N GLU A 154 -15.43 -0.88 5.03
CA GLU A 154 -15.27 -2.33 4.90
C GLU A 154 -15.82 -3.08 6.11
N GLU A 155 -15.46 -2.68 7.33
CA GLU A 155 -15.98 -3.28 8.56
C GLU A 155 -17.50 -3.16 8.69
N SER A 156 -18.08 -2.07 8.17
CA SER A 156 -19.54 -1.87 8.12
C SER A 156 -20.22 -2.76 7.08
N ALA A 157 -19.57 -3.02 5.93
CA ALA A 157 -20.07 -3.91 4.88
C ALA A 157 -20.05 -5.39 5.31
N ASP A 158 -19.09 -5.78 6.16
CA ASP A 158 -18.95 -7.11 6.74
C ASP A 158 -20.09 -7.51 7.71
N GLY A 159 -20.98 -6.58 8.08
CA GLY A 159 -22.15 -6.84 8.94
C GLY A 159 -21.83 -7.18 10.41
N LYS A 160 -20.57 -7.02 10.85
CA LYS A 160 -20.09 -7.40 12.20
C LYS A 160 -20.35 -6.35 13.29
N GLY A 161 -21.13 -5.31 12.99
CA GLY A 161 -21.45 -4.21 13.89
C GLY A 161 -20.81 -2.88 13.47
N THR A 162 -20.98 -1.85 14.29
CA THR A 162 -20.44 -0.51 13.99
C THR A 162 -18.93 -0.47 14.20
N SER A 163 -18.18 -0.15 13.14
CA SER A 163 -16.73 0.09 13.24
C SER A 163 -16.41 1.21 14.23
N GLN A 164 -15.39 1.02 15.08
CA GLN A 164 -14.84 2.09 15.91
C GLN A 164 -14.30 3.28 15.08
N LEU A 165 -13.94 3.01 13.81
CA LEU A 165 -13.40 4.00 12.87
C LEU A 165 -14.51 4.80 12.18
N ALA A 166 -15.79 4.40 12.32
CA ALA A 166 -16.93 5.13 11.76
C ALA A 166 -17.04 6.58 12.28
N LYS A 167 -16.50 6.87 13.48
CA LYS A 167 -16.39 8.24 14.02
C LYS A 167 -15.51 9.20 13.19
N TYR A 168 -14.79 8.68 12.19
CA TYR A 168 -13.98 9.47 11.26
C TYR A 168 -14.68 9.68 9.90
N ALA A 169 -15.88 9.14 9.68
CA ALA A 169 -16.56 9.20 8.38
C ALA A 169 -16.78 10.64 7.88
N ASP A 170 -17.16 11.56 8.78
CA ASP A 170 -17.46 12.96 8.44
C ASP A 170 -16.23 13.90 8.54
N VAL A 171 -15.06 13.39 8.93
CA VAL A 171 -13.84 14.19 9.06
C VAL A 171 -13.21 14.38 7.68
N GLN A 172 -13.35 15.58 7.10
CA GLN A 172 -12.91 15.85 5.73
C GLN A 172 -11.39 16.01 5.58
N THR A 173 -10.75 16.73 6.51
CA THR A 173 -9.31 17.05 6.47
C THR A 173 -8.73 17.08 7.88
N LEU A 174 -7.41 16.86 7.97
CA LEU A 174 -6.59 17.10 9.16
C LEU A 174 -5.25 17.70 8.70
N GLU A 175 -4.84 18.82 9.29
CA GLU A 175 -3.65 19.57 8.90
C GLU A 175 -2.46 19.23 9.81
N CYS A 176 -1.58 18.33 9.34
CA CYS A 176 -0.36 17.96 10.05
C CYS A 176 0.83 17.72 9.12
N SER A 177 1.97 18.32 9.47
CA SER A 177 3.21 18.26 8.69
C SER A 177 4.45 18.42 9.58
N ALA A 178 5.64 18.14 9.02
CA ALA A 178 6.91 18.43 9.68
C ALA A 178 7.17 19.94 9.93
N LYS A 179 6.38 20.84 9.34
CA LYS A 179 6.49 22.31 9.52
C LYS A 179 5.51 22.86 10.57
N GLY A 180 4.62 22.02 11.10
CA GLY A 180 3.54 22.41 12.01
C GLY A 180 2.32 21.52 11.85
N CYS A 181 1.54 21.42 12.93
CA CYS A 181 0.39 20.54 13.02
C CYS A 181 -0.70 21.22 13.83
N LYS A 182 -1.86 21.48 13.22
CA LYS A 182 -3.03 22.08 13.89
C LYS A 182 -3.81 21.01 14.64
N ASP A 183 -4.00 19.86 14.00
CA ASP A 183 -4.88 18.79 14.47
C ASP A 183 -4.10 17.65 15.16
N ALA A 184 -3.03 17.98 15.89
CA ALA A 184 -2.07 17.01 16.42
C ALA A 184 -2.71 15.87 17.21
N GLU A 185 -3.57 16.20 18.18
CA GLU A 185 -4.28 15.22 19.00
C GLU A 185 -5.18 14.31 18.15
N LYS A 186 -5.89 14.86 17.15
CA LYS A 186 -6.79 14.10 16.29
C LYS A 186 -6.03 13.22 15.30
N CYS A 187 -4.89 13.68 14.81
CA CYS A 187 -3.96 12.90 14.01
C CYS A 187 -3.39 11.70 14.77
N ASP A 188 -2.97 11.90 16.02
CA ASP A 188 -2.50 10.81 16.88
C ASP A 188 -3.63 9.86 17.30
N GLU A 189 -4.86 10.35 17.49
CA GLU A 189 -6.06 9.53 17.73
C GLU A 189 -6.36 8.61 16.53
N VAL A 190 -6.41 9.16 15.31
CA VAL A 190 -6.61 8.41 14.05
C VAL A 190 -5.54 7.34 13.90
N LEU A 191 -4.26 7.69 14.02
CA LEU A 191 -3.17 6.70 13.91
C LEU A 191 -3.28 5.64 15.01
N THR A 192 -3.67 6.02 16.23
CA THR A 192 -3.84 5.06 17.34
C THR A 192 -4.93 4.03 17.05
N ASP A 193 -6.05 4.45 16.47
CA ASP A 193 -7.13 3.53 16.16
C ASP A 193 -6.87 2.66 14.91
N VAL A 194 -6.16 3.21 13.91
CA VAL A 194 -5.66 2.43 12.76
C VAL A 194 -4.71 1.32 13.22
N LEU A 195 -3.77 1.64 14.13
CA LEU A 195 -2.76 0.69 14.62
C LEU A 195 -3.28 -0.36 15.61
N LYS A 196 -4.58 -0.36 15.96
CA LYS A 196 -5.18 -1.43 16.80
C LYS A 196 -5.25 -2.79 16.09
N THR A 197 -5.08 -2.84 14.77
CA THR A 197 -5.06 -4.09 14.01
C THR A 197 -3.80 -4.20 13.14
N ASP A 198 -3.30 -5.42 12.96
CA ASP A 198 -2.18 -5.67 12.02
C ASP A 198 -2.56 -5.26 10.60
N LYS A 199 -3.82 -5.47 10.18
CA LYS A 199 -4.35 -5.01 8.89
C LYS A 199 -4.19 -3.50 8.74
N GLY A 200 -4.63 -2.73 9.74
CA GLY A 200 -4.53 -1.27 9.73
C GLY A 200 -3.08 -0.77 9.64
N ASN A 201 -2.11 -1.52 10.17
CA ASN A 201 -0.69 -1.20 10.03
C ASN A 201 -0.04 -1.67 8.72
N LEU A 202 -0.32 -2.90 8.27
CA LEU A 202 0.49 -3.63 7.27
C LEU A 202 -0.10 -3.62 5.85
N PHE A 203 -1.40 -3.32 5.69
CA PHE A 203 -2.01 -3.23 4.37
C PHE A 203 -1.72 -1.90 3.66
N THR A 204 -1.17 -0.92 4.38
CA THR A 204 -1.01 0.46 3.92
C THR A 204 -0.08 0.67 2.72
N PRO A 205 0.98 -0.13 2.46
CA PRO A 205 1.79 0.03 1.25
C PRO A 205 0.97 -0.32 -0.01
N ALA A 206 0.24 -1.43 0.05
CA ALA A 206 -0.61 -1.92 -1.04
C ALA A 206 -1.85 -1.02 -1.23
N TRP A 207 -2.53 -0.63 -0.15
CA TRP A 207 -3.64 0.34 -0.21
C TRP A 207 -3.21 1.67 -0.84
N PHE A 208 -2.07 2.22 -0.42
CA PHE A 208 -1.60 3.51 -0.91
C PHE A 208 -1.24 3.45 -2.41
N TYR A 209 -0.51 2.42 -2.81
CA TYR A 209 -0.18 2.17 -4.21
C TYR A 209 -1.42 1.94 -5.08
N ALA A 210 -2.41 1.20 -4.59
CA ALA A 210 -3.64 0.93 -5.33
C ALA A 210 -4.53 2.18 -5.46
N THR A 211 -4.72 2.94 -4.38
CA THR A 211 -5.78 3.96 -4.26
C THR A 211 -5.30 5.42 -4.30
N GLN A 212 -4.08 5.71 -3.83
CA GLN A 212 -3.55 7.09 -3.73
C GLN A 212 -2.57 7.42 -4.87
N CYS A 213 -1.90 6.42 -5.44
CA CYS A 213 -1.05 6.59 -6.63
C CYS A 213 -1.87 6.45 -7.92
N ASN A 214 -2.11 7.58 -8.60
CA ASN A 214 -2.88 7.69 -9.84
C ASN A 214 -2.01 7.72 -11.12
N LYS A 215 -0.71 7.46 -10.99
CA LYS A 215 0.28 7.46 -12.08
C LYS A 215 0.28 6.11 -12.80
N THR A 216 -0.63 5.92 -13.75
CA THR A 216 -0.81 4.64 -14.47
C THR A 216 0.49 4.18 -15.12
N GLU A 217 1.23 5.09 -15.76
CA GLU A 217 2.51 4.85 -16.42
C GLU A 217 3.58 4.30 -15.47
N ILE A 218 3.63 4.80 -14.22
CA ILE A 218 4.55 4.31 -13.19
C ILE A 218 4.11 2.92 -12.70
N LYS A 219 2.81 2.69 -12.56
CA LYS A 219 2.26 1.40 -12.09
C LYS A 219 2.44 0.29 -13.14
N GLU A 220 2.20 0.58 -14.41
CA GLU A 220 2.45 -0.35 -15.53
C GLU A 220 3.95 -0.58 -15.75
N GLY A 221 4.78 0.45 -15.59
CA GLY A 221 6.23 0.31 -15.58
C GLY A 221 6.71 -0.59 -14.44
N LEU A 222 6.27 -0.32 -13.21
CA LEU A 222 6.68 -1.05 -12.01
C LEU A 222 6.21 -2.51 -12.00
N LYS A 223 5.06 -2.82 -12.62
CA LYS A 223 4.64 -4.22 -12.86
C LYS A 223 5.68 -5.02 -13.62
N ASN A 224 6.44 -4.38 -14.51
CA ASN A 224 7.33 -5.04 -15.44
C ASN A 224 8.80 -4.94 -15.06
N ASP A 225 9.26 -3.76 -14.61
CA ASP A 225 10.66 -3.50 -14.26
C ASP A 225 10.76 -2.67 -12.96
N VAL A 226 11.55 -3.16 -12.00
CA VAL A 226 11.80 -2.47 -10.71
C VAL A 226 12.48 -1.11 -10.85
N LYS A 227 13.01 -0.76 -12.02
CA LYS A 227 13.52 0.60 -12.33
C LYS A 227 12.49 1.72 -12.19
N PHE A 228 11.19 1.42 -12.21
CA PHE A 228 10.13 2.40 -11.95
C PHE A 228 9.85 2.60 -10.43
N CYS A 229 10.49 1.85 -9.54
CA CYS A 229 10.31 2.01 -8.10
C CYS A 229 10.78 3.38 -7.57
N PRO A 230 11.93 3.94 -7.99
CA PRO A 230 12.32 5.31 -7.67
C PRO A 230 11.28 6.36 -8.11
N ASP A 231 10.64 6.17 -9.26
CA ASP A 231 9.61 7.08 -9.77
C ASP A 231 8.35 6.98 -8.91
N TYR A 232 7.90 5.79 -8.53
CA TYR A 232 6.81 5.60 -7.57
C TYR A 232 7.09 6.29 -6.22
N LEU A 233 8.30 6.12 -5.69
CA LEU A 233 8.72 6.75 -4.44
C LEU A 233 8.72 8.29 -4.53
N THR A 234 9.09 8.84 -5.69
CA THR A 234 9.18 10.29 -5.91
C THR A 234 7.82 10.91 -6.22
N GLU A 235 7.12 10.39 -7.22
CA GLU A 235 5.90 10.97 -7.80
C GLU A 235 4.61 10.61 -7.05
N CYS A 236 4.59 9.49 -6.31
CA CYS A 236 3.43 9.07 -5.53
C CYS A 236 3.65 9.12 -4.01
N VAL A 237 4.80 8.67 -3.50
CA VAL A 237 5.08 8.70 -2.04
C VAL A 237 5.62 10.06 -1.58
N GLY A 238 6.26 10.83 -2.47
CA GLY A 238 6.80 12.16 -2.16
C GLY A 238 8.14 12.15 -1.41
N THR A 239 8.94 11.09 -1.58
CA THR A 239 10.28 10.94 -1.00
C THR A 239 11.34 10.82 -2.11
N ASN A 240 12.62 11.07 -1.82
CA ASN A 240 13.66 10.90 -2.86
C ASN A 240 13.84 9.41 -3.17
N GLY A 241 13.30 8.93 -4.29
CA GLY A 241 13.42 7.54 -4.72
C GLY A 241 14.85 7.07 -5.05
N THR A 242 15.79 8.01 -5.22
CA THR A 242 17.20 7.77 -5.53
C THR A 242 18.15 8.01 -4.36
N ASP A 243 17.59 8.19 -3.15
CA ASP A 243 18.39 8.22 -1.91
C ASP A 243 19.25 6.95 -1.75
N GLU A 244 20.47 7.11 -1.23
CA GLU A 244 21.45 6.02 -1.13
C GLU A 244 20.94 4.86 -0.25
N GLU A 245 20.28 5.18 0.87
CA GLU A 245 19.76 4.16 1.78
C GLU A 245 18.58 3.40 1.14
N ARG A 246 17.68 4.12 0.46
CA ARG A 246 16.59 3.51 -0.34
C ARG A 246 17.13 2.63 -1.45
N THR A 247 18.08 3.12 -2.24
CA THR A 247 18.68 2.37 -3.35
C THR A 247 19.32 1.08 -2.84
N ARG A 248 20.15 1.18 -1.79
CA ARG A 248 20.81 0.03 -1.15
C ARG A 248 19.82 -0.98 -0.57
N ARG A 249 18.72 -0.52 0.03
CA ARG A 249 17.70 -1.41 0.61
C ARG A 249 16.86 -2.07 -0.48
N ASN A 250 16.35 -1.28 -1.43
CA ASN A 250 15.54 -1.77 -2.54
C ASN A 250 16.29 -2.83 -3.34
N GLN A 251 17.59 -2.62 -3.62
CA GLN A 251 18.42 -3.62 -4.30
C GLN A 251 18.40 -4.98 -3.59
N LYS A 252 18.58 -5.02 -2.26
CA LYS A 252 18.50 -6.27 -1.48
C LYS A 252 17.12 -6.93 -1.56
N VAL A 253 16.05 -6.14 -1.54
CA VAL A 253 14.68 -6.68 -1.67
C VAL A 253 14.42 -7.20 -3.08
N PHE A 254 14.90 -6.51 -4.12
CA PHE A 254 14.79 -6.95 -5.51
C PHE A 254 15.57 -8.25 -5.77
N GLU A 255 16.73 -8.42 -5.13
CA GLU A 255 17.49 -9.67 -5.15
C GLU A 255 16.72 -10.80 -4.44
N ALA A 256 16.19 -10.54 -3.24
CA ALA A 256 15.46 -11.55 -2.46
C ALA A 256 14.12 -11.98 -3.09
N PHE A 257 13.50 -11.13 -3.91
CA PHE A 257 12.28 -11.45 -4.69
C PHE A 257 12.56 -12.06 -6.08
N ASP A 258 13.83 -12.21 -6.48
CA ASP A 258 14.27 -12.57 -7.85
C ASP A 258 13.63 -11.68 -8.93
N VAL A 259 13.75 -10.35 -8.79
CA VAL A 259 13.21 -9.37 -9.76
C VAL A 259 14.25 -8.45 -10.39
N VAL A 260 15.53 -8.57 -10.02
CA VAL A 260 16.62 -7.82 -10.67
C VAL A 260 16.70 -8.17 -12.15
N GLY A 261 16.63 -7.15 -13.01
CA GLY A 261 16.78 -7.28 -14.46
C GLY A 261 15.59 -7.93 -15.18
N LYS A 262 14.51 -8.28 -14.49
CA LYS A 262 13.27 -8.71 -15.14
C LYS A 262 12.56 -7.48 -15.75
N THR A 263 12.04 -7.62 -16.95
CA THR A 263 11.34 -6.56 -17.71
C THR A 263 9.90 -6.92 -18.08
N THR A 264 9.38 -7.98 -17.47
CA THR A 264 7.98 -8.43 -17.58
C THR A 264 7.54 -8.92 -16.21
N CYS A 265 6.28 -8.67 -15.84
CA CYS A 265 5.69 -9.15 -14.59
C CYS A 265 6.08 -10.60 -14.28
N VAL A 266 6.77 -10.80 -13.15
CA VAL A 266 6.96 -12.13 -12.57
C VAL A 266 5.79 -12.32 -11.61
N PRO A 267 4.87 -13.28 -11.84
CA PRO A 267 3.75 -13.52 -10.93
C PRO A 267 4.26 -13.79 -9.51
N LEU A 268 3.53 -13.31 -8.50
CA LEU A 268 3.73 -13.70 -7.10
C LEU A 268 3.71 -15.23 -6.97
#